data_AF-U7VCG7-F1
#
_entry.id   AF-U7VCG7-F1
#
_cell.length_a   1.000
_cell.length_b   1.000
_cell.length_c   1.000
_cell.angle_alpha   90.00
_cell.angle_beta   90.00
_cell.angle_gamma   90.00
#
_symmetry.space_group_name_H-M   'P 1'
#
loop_
_entity.id
_entity.type
_entity.pdbx_description
1 polymer ?
#
loop_
_entity_poly.entity_id
_entity_poly.type
_entity_poly.pdbx_seq_one_letter_code
_entity_poly.pdbx_strand_id
1 'polypeptide(L)'
;MSTKDILNKIHQTIGVIPPIPLIVIMSSIVKLAPIAEPKISILLCGQRSEGKSVLYDSLGFENINILSEPITSAQLRGDAKKTSDSDKNEAIFSKDICIFEECTTLPLAIISEFKNLLTSYSYNLNKTKQTTSNLSCVFIGNSYTDIISNNDFTIDKLLSNFSAALKDEAFLSKQAALVPHYKDFLGKRNYNKIEPEHFDKFGKSLVELRPHTIDLSKIKIDDKFDSRAKGLITKLTSGIIKVMYLDKIPPNHVIDGIVEYASFFHALALGEFHNPLNSKSIKFVLEAIHGTTDDVEFVILYENRVLVKLLNKPLCLKYAINGFGVTENLLEYNFFNKNPNISIISPIIKNEHNGLILHQEFNYSPLTSKIINITGDIIPKDTDEEFNSIVIRMISNGETRKLPNFRGISNITLSLIKRQINKNFGTNISELKKSNIGISDNIGFELIAFYDYIKDKDKYIL
;
A
#
# COMPACT_ATOMS: atom_id res chain seq x y z
N MET A 1 6.80 -13.07 17.84
CA MET A 1 6.68 -11.61 17.66
C MET A 1 5.69 -11.41 16.54
N SER A 2 4.63 -10.61 16.73
CA SER A 2 3.60 -10.42 15.71
C SER A 2 4.12 -9.54 14.55
N THR A 3 3.46 -9.59 13.38
CA THR A 3 3.76 -8.68 12.26
C THR A 3 3.65 -7.22 12.70
N LYS A 4 2.65 -6.87 13.51
CA LYS A 4 2.49 -5.52 14.08
C LYS A 4 3.69 -5.09 14.93
N ASP A 5 4.22 -5.99 15.76
CA ASP A 5 5.38 -5.69 16.62
C ASP A 5 6.64 -5.44 15.79
N ILE A 6 6.86 -6.25 14.75
CA ILE A 6 7.94 -6.06 13.77
C ILE A 6 7.84 -4.67 13.13
N LEU A 7 6.66 -4.36 12.60
CA LEU A 7 6.40 -3.09 11.93
C LEU A 7 6.61 -1.91 12.90
N ASN A 8 6.03 -1.96 14.09
CA ASN A 8 6.17 -0.92 15.10
C ASN A 8 7.64 -0.69 15.49
N LYS A 9 8.41 -1.77 15.66
CA LYS A 9 9.84 -1.67 15.98
C LYS A 9 10.64 -0.98 14.87
N ILE A 10 10.36 -1.33 13.61
CA ILE A 10 11.01 -0.67 12.46
C ILE A 10 10.63 0.81 12.43
N HIS A 11 9.34 1.13 12.60
CA HIS A 11 8.84 2.51 12.57
C HIS A 11 9.44 3.37 13.68
N GLN A 12 9.50 2.84 14.90
CA GLN A 12 10.21 3.49 16.01
C GLN A 12 11.69 3.70 15.70
N THR A 13 12.35 2.72 15.09
CA THR A 13 13.77 2.80 14.69
C THR A 13 14.00 3.88 13.63
N ILE A 14 13.06 4.07 12.70
CA ILE A 14 13.13 5.09 11.64
C ILE A 14 12.42 6.41 12.03
N GLY A 15 12.03 6.55 13.30
CA GLY A 15 11.45 7.78 13.84
C GLY A 15 10.05 8.11 13.37
N VAL A 16 9.31 7.16 12.79
CA VAL A 16 7.90 7.33 12.44
C VAL A 16 7.05 6.79 13.57
N ILE A 17 6.10 7.58 14.08
CA ILE A 17 5.35 7.25 15.30
C ILE A 17 3.95 6.72 14.93
N PRO A 18 3.64 5.43 15.21
CA PRO A 18 2.28 4.92 15.14
C PRO A 18 1.38 5.61 16.19
N PRO A 19 0.06 5.66 15.96
CA PRO A 19 -0.66 4.99 14.89
C PRO A 19 -0.70 5.83 13.60
N ILE A 20 -0.50 5.16 12.47
CA ILE A 20 -0.42 5.75 11.12
C ILE A 20 -1.13 4.83 10.12
N PRO A 21 -1.57 5.34 8.97
CA PRO A 21 -2.12 4.51 7.90
C PRO A 21 -1.11 3.46 7.42
N LEU A 22 -1.61 2.26 7.09
CA LEU A 22 -0.80 1.14 6.60
C LEU A 22 0.03 1.52 5.38
N ILE A 23 -0.47 2.42 4.53
CA ILE A 23 0.30 2.87 3.38
C ILE A 23 1.59 3.62 3.75
N VAL A 24 1.59 4.38 4.86
CA VAL A 24 2.80 5.03 5.37
C VAL A 24 3.81 3.98 5.82
N ILE A 25 3.30 2.91 6.44
CA ILE A 25 4.11 1.78 6.89
C ILE A 25 4.81 1.13 5.69
N MET A 26 4.03 0.76 4.68
CA MET A 26 4.55 0.08 3.49
C MET A 26 5.48 0.98 2.68
N SER A 27 5.16 2.26 2.49
CA SER A 27 6.04 3.22 1.80
C SER A 27 7.39 3.37 2.52
N SER A 28 7.41 3.36 3.85
CA SER A 28 8.65 3.47 4.62
C SER A 28 9.53 2.23 4.47
N ILE A 29 8.92 1.04 4.42
CA ILE A 29 9.63 -0.23 4.23
C ILE A 29 10.16 -0.36 2.79
N VAL A 30 9.37 0.04 1.79
CA VAL A 30 9.81 0.05 0.39
C VAL A 30 11.01 0.99 0.18
N LYS A 31 11.05 2.13 0.88
CA LYS A 31 12.24 3.02 0.87
C LYS A 31 13.50 2.35 1.43
N LEU A 32 13.37 1.41 2.37
CA LEU A 32 14.50 0.68 2.94
C LEU A 32 14.96 -0.50 2.07
N ALA A 33 14.10 -1.02 1.19
CA ALA A 33 14.40 -2.19 0.36
C ALA A 33 15.68 -2.04 -0.50
N PRO A 34 15.97 -0.89 -1.15
CA PRO A 34 17.23 -0.65 -1.89
C PRO A 34 18.50 -0.83 -1.05
N ILE A 35 18.41 -0.63 0.27
CA ILE A 35 19.53 -0.79 1.19
C ILE A 35 19.77 -2.28 1.45
N ALA A 36 18.70 -3.03 1.66
CA ALA A 36 18.75 -4.45 2.01
C ALA A 36 18.92 -5.41 0.82
N GLU A 37 18.60 -4.97 -0.39
CA GLU A 37 18.63 -5.79 -1.60
C GLU A 37 19.35 -5.04 -2.73
N PRO A 38 20.41 -5.62 -3.33
CA PRO A 38 21.16 -4.98 -4.42
C PRO A 38 20.32 -4.91 -5.69
N LYS A 39 20.66 -4.05 -6.66
CA LYS A 39 20.00 -3.99 -7.98
C LYS A 39 18.49 -3.71 -7.89
N ILE A 40 18.09 -2.82 -6.99
CA ILE A 40 16.73 -2.27 -6.92
C ILE A 40 16.79 -0.80 -7.31
N SER A 41 15.93 -0.39 -8.23
CA SER A 41 15.71 1.02 -8.56
C SER A 41 14.30 1.43 -8.16
N ILE A 42 14.16 2.50 -7.37
CA ILE A 42 12.84 3.05 -7.00
C ILE A 42 12.77 4.55 -7.28
N LEU A 43 11.56 5.04 -7.53
CA LEU A 43 11.26 6.44 -7.76
C LEU A 43 10.33 6.96 -6.64
N LEU A 44 10.77 7.99 -5.91
CA LEU A 44 10.01 8.72 -4.91
C LEU A 44 9.51 10.04 -5.51
N CYS A 45 8.20 10.22 -5.59
CA CYS A 45 7.58 11.45 -6.07
C CYS A 45 6.55 11.98 -5.08
N GLY A 46 6.21 13.27 -5.18
CA GLY A 46 5.17 13.90 -4.35
C GLY A 46 5.60 15.26 -3.81
N GLN A 47 4.78 15.86 -2.96
CA GLN A 47 4.92 17.27 -2.57
C GLN A 47 6.22 17.51 -1.76
N ARG A 48 6.69 18.76 -1.77
CA ARG A 48 7.87 19.17 -0.98
C ARG A 48 7.59 18.97 0.51
N SER A 49 8.62 18.65 1.28
CA SER A 49 8.56 18.47 2.74
C SER A 49 7.72 17.27 3.23
N GLU A 50 7.42 16.31 2.35
CA GLU A 50 6.68 15.10 2.69
C GLU A 50 7.58 13.92 3.11
N GLY A 51 8.75 14.18 3.72
CA GLY A 51 9.61 13.13 4.30
C GLY A 51 10.17 12.08 3.31
N LYS A 52 10.46 12.49 2.06
CA LYS A 52 11.03 11.62 1.02
C LYS A 52 12.49 11.25 1.34
N SER A 53 13.33 12.25 1.62
CA SER A 53 14.78 12.11 1.90
C SER A 53 15.10 11.79 3.35
N VAL A 54 14.25 12.21 4.30
CA VAL A 54 14.49 12.16 5.76
C VAL A 54 15.01 10.81 6.25
N LEU A 55 14.48 9.72 5.69
CA LEU A 55 14.90 8.37 6.05
C LEU A 55 16.37 8.12 5.68
N TYR A 56 16.83 8.63 4.55
CA TYR A 56 18.20 8.44 4.10
C TYR A 56 19.18 9.43 4.72
N ASP A 57 18.75 10.68 4.90
CA ASP A 57 19.53 11.72 5.59
C ASP A 57 19.93 11.29 7.00
N SER A 58 19.05 10.51 7.64
CA SER A 58 19.27 10.01 9.00
C SER A 58 20.14 8.74 9.03
N LEU A 59 20.26 7.98 7.92
CA LEU A 59 21.07 6.75 7.80
C LEU A 59 22.53 7.05 7.43
N GLY A 60 23.13 8.13 7.93
CA GLY A 60 24.39 8.73 7.44
C GLY A 60 25.68 7.88 7.54
N PHE A 61 25.65 6.58 7.28
CA PHE A 61 26.80 5.68 7.29
C PHE A 61 27.40 5.46 5.89
N GLU A 62 28.69 5.15 5.85
CA GLU A 62 29.63 5.24 4.70
C GLU A 62 29.20 4.61 3.35
N ASN A 63 28.18 3.74 3.33
CA ASN A 63 27.78 2.99 2.15
C ASN A 63 26.65 3.64 1.33
N ILE A 64 26.04 4.72 1.82
CA ILE A 64 24.97 5.45 1.12
C ILE A 64 25.55 6.73 0.50
N ASN A 65 25.43 6.86 -0.82
CA ASN A 65 25.92 8.04 -1.55
C ASN A 65 24.72 8.92 -1.93
N ILE A 66 24.57 10.07 -1.27
CA ILE A 66 23.53 11.07 -1.57
C ILE A 66 24.09 12.07 -2.58
N LEU A 67 23.38 12.28 -3.68
CA LEU A 67 23.77 13.12 -4.81
C LEU A 67 22.64 14.09 -5.12
N SER A 68 22.86 15.37 -4.82
CA SER A 68 21.88 16.45 -5.09
C SER A 68 22.32 17.37 -6.24
N GLU A 69 23.54 17.20 -6.75
CA GLU A 69 24.08 18.00 -7.85
C GLU A 69 23.82 17.36 -9.23
N PRO A 70 23.82 18.14 -10.33
CA PRO A 70 23.74 17.60 -11.69
C PRO A 70 24.86 16.59 -11.98
N ILE A 71 24.47 15.43 -12.51
CA ILE A 71 25.39 14.33 -12.77
C ILE A 71 25.80 14.29 -14.24
N THR A 72 27.08 14.01 -14.48
CA THR A 72 27.66 13.81 -15.80
C THR A 72 27.86 12.32 -16.11
N SER A 73 27.90 11.96 -17.40
CA SER A 73 28.16 10.57 -17.80
C SER A 73 29.54 10.06 -17.36
N ALA A 74 30.51 10.97 -17.14
CA ALA A 74 31.83 10.63 -16.62
C ALA A 74 31.77 10.24 -15.13
N GLN A 75 30.98 10.96 -14.32
CA GLN A 75 30.75 10.56 -12.91
C GLN A 75 30.04 9.22 -12.80
N LEU A 76 29.12 8.90 -13.73
CA LEU A 76 28.43 7.60 -13.73
C LEU A 76 29.38 6.42 -13.98
N ARG A 77 30.26 6.53 -14.97
CA ARG A 77 31.07 5.42 -15.50
C ARG A 77 32.57 5.51 -15.22
N GLY A 78 33.04 6.55 -14.55
CA GLY A 78 34.46 6.86 -14.40
C GLY A 78 35.02 7.67 -15.59
N ASP A 79 36.10 8.41 -15.32
CA ASP A 79 36.76 9.24 -16.33
C ASP A 79 37.74 8.40 -17.17
N ALA A 80 37.53 8.38 -18.49
CA ALA A 80 38.39 7.69 -19.45
C ALA A 80 39.85 8.23 -19.47
N LYS A 81 40.08 9.46 -18.98
CA LYS A 81 41.41 10.05 -18.85
C LYS A 81 42.19 9.52 -17.65
N LYS A 82 41.52 8.91 -16.67
CA LYS A 82 42.15 8.29 -15.50
C LYS A 82 42.44 6.83 -15.79
N THR A 83 43.67 6.56 -16.21
CA THR A 83 44.14 5.24 -16.67
C THR A 83 44.89 4.42 -15.61
N SER A 84 45.20 5.00 -14.45
CA SER A 84 45.93 4.32 -13.37
C SER A 84 45.01 3.82 -12.26
N ASP A 85 45.20 2.56 -11.85
CA ASP A 85 44.51 1.92 -10.70
C ASP A 85 44.72 2.66 -9.35
N SER A 86 45.66 3.60 -9.28
CA SER A 86 45.98 4.40 -8.08
C SER A 86 45.00 5.55 -7.82
N ASP A 87 44.30 6.02 -8.85
CA ASP A 87 43.17 6.94 -8.70
C ASP A 87 41.93 6.08 -8.55
N LYS A 88 41.45 5.86 -7.31
CA LYS A 88 40.16 5.20 -7.07
C LYS A 88 39.12 5.83 -7.99
N ASN A 89 38.73 5.11 -9.04
CA ASN A 89 37.79 5.64 -10.01
C ASN A 89 36.41 5.55 -9.36
N GLU A 90 35.97 6.64 -8.76
CA GLU A 90 34.72 6.77 -8.00
C GLU A 90 33.49 6.82 -8.91
N ALA A 91 33.39 5.88 -9.85
CA ALA A 91 32.21 5.75 -10.70
C ALA A 91 30.97 5.48 -9.84
N ILE A 92 29.91 6.26 -10.01
CA ILE A 92 28.65 6.05 -9.27
C ILE A 92 28.11 4.64 -9.50
N PHE A 93 28.26 4.08 -10.71
CA PHE A 93 27.82 2.72 -11.02
C PHE A 93 28.62 1.60 -10.32
N SER A 94 29.77 1.89 -9.70
CA SER A 94 30.50 0.92 -8.87
C SER A 94 30.02 0.89 -7.41
N LYS A 95 29.21 1.88 -7.00
CA LYS A 95 28.68 1.97 -5.64
C LYS A 95 27.55 0.97 -5.41
N ASP A 96 27.28 0.68 -4.14
CA ASP A 96 26.19 -0.22 -3.74
C ASP A 96 24.84 0.48 -3.69
N ILE A 97 24.79 1.71 -3.17
CA ILE A 97 23.57 2.47 -2.94
C ILE A 97 23.81 3.93 -3.30
N CYS A 98 22.98 4.46 -4.20
CA CYS A 98 22.97 5.88 -4.54
C CYS A 98 21.56 6.46 -4.47
N ILE A 99 21.47 7.66 -3.91
CA ILE A 99 20.24 8.42 -3.77
C ILE A 99 20.42 9.70 -4.59
N PHE A 100 19.56 9.88 -5.57
CA PHE A 100 19.56 10.99 -6.50
C PHE A 100 18.46 11.96 -6.09
N GLU A 101 18.83 13.05 -5.43
CA GLU A 101 17.90 14.09 -5.05
C GLU A 101 17.65 15.08 -6.19
N GLU A 102 16.51 15.78 -6.11
CA GLU A 102 16.11 16.82 -7.06
C GLU A 102 16.12 16.38 -8.53
N CYS A 103 15.91 15.08 -8.77
CA CYS A 103 16.09 14.49 -10.10
C CYS A 103 14.88 14.70 -11.03
N THR A 104 14.08 15.75 -10.85
CA THR A 104 12.92 16.05 -11.72
C THR A 104 13.36 16.38 -13.15
N THR A 105 14.59 16.87 -13.35
CA THR A 105 15.14 17.27 -14.65
C THR A 105 16.49 16.62 -14.91
N LEU A 106 16.51 15.32 -15.17
CA LEU A 106 17.72 14.63 -15.63
C LEU A 106 17.91 14.74 -17.17
N PRO A 107 19.14 14.97 -17.67
CA PRO A 107 19.41 14.98 -19.11
C PRO A 107 19.15 13.61 -19.76
N LEU A 108 18.73 13.62 -21.03
CA LEU A 108 18.48 12.40 -21.81
C LEU A 108 19.66 11.42 -21.83
N ALA A 109 20.89 11.95 -21.95
CA ALA A 109 22.11 11.14 -21.94
C ALA A 109 22.25 10.36 -20.62
N ILE A 110 21.98 11.00 -19.49
CA ILE A 110 22.06 10.40 -18.15
C ILE A 110 21.00 9.31 -17.98
N ILE A 111 19.77 9.60 -18.41
CA ILE A 111 18.67 8.62 -18.35
C ILE A 111 18.97 7.42 -19.24
N SER A 112 19.59 7.63 -20.41
CA SER A 112 20.03 6.53 -21.29
C SER A 112 21.05 5.61 -20.60
N GLU A 113 22.03 6.19 -19.89
CA GLU A 113 22.98 5.40 -19.10
C GLU A 113 22.29 4.56 -18.01
N PHE A 114 21.33 5.14 -17.29
CA PHE A 114 20.54 4.40 -16.31
C PHE A 114 19.67 3.31 -16.96
N LYS A 115 19.03 3.57 -18.10
CA LYS A 115 18.26 2.55 -18.82
C LYS A 115 19.15 1.35 -19.18
N ASN A 116 20.36 1.59 -19.66
CA ASN A 116 21.33 0.54 -20.00
C ASN A 116 21.78 -0.24 -18.76
N LEU A 117 22.12 0.48 -17.69
CA LEU A 117 22.49 -0.12 -16.42
C LEU A 117 21.35 -0.99 -15.87
N LEU A 118 20.14 -0.45 -15.72
CA LEU A 118 19.02 -1.17 -15.10
C LEU A 118 18.51 -2.36 -15.94
N THR A 119 18.89 -2.44 -17.21
CA THR A 119 18.58 -3.60 -18.07
C THR A 119 19.50 -4.79 -17.80
N SER A 120 20.79 -4.54 -17.63
CA SER A 120 21.84 -5.57 -17.62
C SER A 120 22.64 -5.65 -16.32
N TYR A 121 22.46 -4.66 -15.46
CA TYR A 121 23.32 -4.32 -14.33
C TYR A 121 24.81 -4.39 -14.69
N SER A 122 25.15 -3.93 -15.89
CA SER A 122 26.51 -3.90 -16.43
C SER A 122 26.78 -2.57 -17.12
N TYR A 123 28.01 -2.08 -17.03
CA TYR A 123 28.44 -0.82 -17.66
C TYR A 123 29.90 -0.87 -18.07
N ASN A 124 30.29 0.00 -19.01
CA ASN A 124 31.69 0.13 -19.44
C ASN A 124 32.40 1.15 -18.56
N LEU A 125 33.14 0.67 -17.56
CA LEU A 125 34.02 1.48 -16.72
C LEU A 125 35.08 2.13 -17.61
N ASN A 126 35.23 3.45 -17.51
CA ASN A 126 36.17 4.25 -18.30
C ASN A 126 36.07 4.03 -19.82
N LYS A 127 34.88 3.63 -20.32
CA LYS A 127 34.58 3.26 -21.71
C LYS A 127 35.29 2.00 -22.24
N THR A 128 36.05 1.27 -21.44
CA THR A 128 36.90 0.16 -21.93
C THR A 128 36.57 -1.19 -21.28
N LYS A 129 36.27 -1.22 -19.99
CA LYS A 129 36.08 -2.48 -19.24
C LYS A 129 34.62 -2.69 -18.85
N GLN A 130 34.00 -3.73 -19.41
CA GLN A 130 32.67 -4.15 -18.99
C GLN A 130 32.72 -4.63 -17.53
N THR A 131 31.90 -4.04 -16.68
CA THR A 131 31.86 -4.26 -15.23
C THR A 131 30.43 -4.48 -14.78
N THR A 132 30.21 -5.45 -13.89
CA THR A 132 28.90 -5.68 -13.26
C THR A 132 28.70 -4.72 -12.09
N SER A 133 27.51 -4.14 -11.98
CA SER A 133 27.10 -3.26 -10.90
C SER A 133 26.14 -3.97 -9.95
N ASN A 134 26.27 -3.71 -8.65
CA ASN A 134 25.28 -4.09 -7.64
C ASN A 134 24.42 -2.90 -7.19
N LEU A 135 24.53 -1.77 -7.91
CA LEU A 135 23.92 -0.50 -7.53
C LEU A 135 22.41 -0.64 -7.35
N SER A 136 21.94 -0.20 -6.20
CA SER A 136 20.55 0.15 -5.98
C SER A 136 20.39 1.67 -6.04
N CYS A 137 19.37 2.13 -6.75
CA CYS A 137 19.12 3.55 -7.00
C CYS A 137 17.82 4.00 -6.33
N VAL A 138 17.85 5.17 -5.71
CA VAL A 138 16.65 5.88 -5.25
C VAL A 138 16.61 7.23 -5.95
N PHE A 139 15.62 7.43 -6.81
CA PHE A 139 15.38 8.72 -7.46
C PHE A 139 14.34 9.50 -6.65
N ILE A 140 14.66 10.71 -6.21
CA ILE A 140 13.75 11.57 -5.44
C ILE A 140 13.47 12.85 -6.21
N GLY A 141 12.19 13.12 -6.48
CA GLY A 141 11.76 14.37 -7.10
C GLY A 141 10.47 14.91 -6.50
N ASN A 142 10.25 16.21 -6.66
CA ASN A 142 9.03 16.87 -6.22
C ASN A 142 7.98 16.87 -7.34
N SER A 143 6.74 16.60 -6.97
CA SER A 143 5.56 16.77 -7.84
C SER A 143 4.46 17.46 -7.05
N TYR A 144 3.82 18.45 -7.66
CA TYR A 144 2.91 19.40 -7.01
C TYR A 144 1.48 19.28 -7.53
N THR A 145 1.02 18.06 -7.74
CA THR A 145 -0.37 17.75 -8.10
C THR A 145 -1.18 17.32 -6.90
N ASP A 146 -2.46 17.65 -6.94
CA ASP A 146 -3.42 17.10 -5.98
C ASP A 146 -3.82 15.70 -6.45
N ILE A 147 -3.70 14.74 -5.55
CA ILE A 147 -4.17 13.37 -5.71
C ILE A 147 -5.29 13.21 -4.70
N ILE A 148 -6.53 13.22 -5.20
CA ILE A 148 -7.74 13.21 -4.36
C ILE A 148 -8.40 11.84 -4.33
N SER A 149 -8.01 10.94 -5.25
CA SER A 149 -8.52 9.58 -5.33
C SER A 149 -7.51 8.64 -6.01
N ASN A 150 -7.73 7.34 -5.94
CA ASN A 150 -6.85 6.37 -6.60
C ASN A 150 -6.93 6.45 -8.14
N ASN A 151 -8.01 7.01 -8.70
CA ASN A 151 -8.12 7.27 -10.15
C ASN A 151 -7.12 8.34 -10.63
N ASP A 152 -6.54 9.10 -9.71
CA ASP A 152 -5.53 10.11 -10.01
C ASP A 152 -4.12 9.52 -10.14
N PHE A 153 -3.94 8.21 -9.92
CA PHE A 153 -2.67 7.52 -10.06
C PHE A 153 -2.30 7.20 -11.51
N THR A 154 -2.21 8.26 -12.33
CA THR A 154 -1.63 8.22 -13.67
C THR A 154 -0.21 8.79 -13.65
N ILE A 155 0.64 8.37 -14.59
CA ILE A 155 2.02 8.91 -14.71
C ILE A 155 2.02 10.43 -14.84
N ASP A 156 1.12 10.98 -15.65
CA ASP A 156 1.06 12.43 -15.85
C ASP A 156 0.74 13.20 -14.58
N LYS A 157 -0.13 12.66 -13.72
CA LYS A 157 -0.43 13.27 -12.43
C LYS A 157 0.68 13.03 -11.42
N LEU A 158 1.12 11.78 -11.24
CA LEU A 158 2.14 11.38 -10.27
C LEU A 158 3.52 12.02 -10.52
N LEU A 159 3.85 12.28 -11.78
CA LEU A 159 5.15 12.81 -12.18
C LEU A 159 5.01 14.16 -12.88
N SER A 160 3.94 14.93 -12.62
CA SER A 160 3.60 16.16 -13.33
C SER A 160 4.77 17.11 -13.62
N ASN A 161 5.66 17.34 -12.64
CA ASN A 161 6.82 18.22 -12.74
C ASN A 161 8.11 17.56 -13.24
N PHE A 162 8.10 16.25 -13.51
CA PHE A 162 9.25 15.53 -14.05
C PHE A 162 9.36 15.75 -15.56
N SER A 163 10.59 15.71 -16.06
CA SER A 163 10.86 15.78 -17.50
C SER A 163 10.25 14.60 -18.26
N ALA A 164 9.93 14.80 -19.53
CA ALA A 164 9.39 13.74 -20.40
C ALA A 164 10.28 12.49 -20.43
N ALA A 165 11.59 12.68 -20.31
CA ALA A 165 12.56 11.58 -20.31
C ALA A 165 12.44 10.67 -19.08
N LEU A 166 11.97 11.18 -17.94
CA LEU A 166 11.71 10.40 -16.72
C LEU A 166 10.30 9.80 -16.67
N LYS A 167 9.39 10.33 -17.48
CA LYS A 167 8.04 9.77 -17.72
C LYS A 167 8.04 8.68 -18.79
N ASP A 168 9.18 8.46 -19.45
CA ASP A 168 9.32 7.49 -20.52
C ASP A 168 9.11 6.05 -19.99
N GLU A 169 8.24 5.31 -20.65
CA GLU A 169 7.88 3.93 -20.29
C GLU A 169 9.11 3.01 -20.21
N ALA A 170 10.10 3.19 -21.09
CA ALA A 170 11.31 2.37 -21.08
C ALA A 170 12.21 2.68 -19.88
N PHE A 171 12.10 3.85 -19.24
CA PHE A 171 12.75 4.12 -17.96
C PHE A 171 11.90 3.60 -16.78
N LEU A 172 10.61 3.90 -16.79
CA LEU A 172 9.71 3.58 -15.68
C LEU A 172 9.48 2.08 -15.49
N SER A 173 9.38 1.30 -16.58
CA SER A 173 9.26 -0.17 -16.55
C SER A 173 10.50 -0.88 -15.95
N LYS A 174 11.58 -0.15 -15.68
CA LYS A 174 12.79 -0.65 -15.00
C LYS A 174 12.83 -0.29 -13.52
N GLN A 175 11.87 0.49 -13.03
CA GLN A 175 11.72 0.80 -11.62
C GLN A 175 10.97 -0.34 -10.93
N ALA A 176 11.53 -0.84 -9.84
CA ALA A 176 10.87 -1.81 -8.99
C ALA A 176 9.64 -1.21 -8.29
N ALA A 177 9.68 0.09 -7.99
CA ALA A 177 8.57 0.81 -7.37
C ALA A 177 8.56 2.29 -7.79
N LEU A 178 7.36 2.85 -7.93
CA LEU A 178 7.07 4.28 -7.78
C LEU A 178 6.32 4.46 -6.46
N VAL A 179 6.88 5.24 -5.54
CA VAL A 179 6.32 5.45 -4.20
C VAL A 179 5.78 6.88 -4.08
N PRO A 180 4.44 7.05 -4.02
CA PRO A 180 3.82 8.36 -3.93
C PRO A 180 3.87 8.93 -2.50
N HIS A 181 4.42 10.12 -2.37
CA HIS A 181 4.50 10.94 -1.15
C HIS A 181 3.62 12.18 -1.26
N TYR A 182 2.31 11.95 -1.44
CA TYR A 182 1.30 13.02 -1.42
C TYR A 182 0.62 13.05 -0.06
N LYS A 183 0.41 14.26 0.48
CA LYS A 183 -0.17 14.45 1.81
C LYS A 183 -1.53 13.77 1.95
N ASP A 184 -2.40 13.92 0.95
CA ASP A 184 -3.76 13.37 0.99
C ASP A 184 -3.77 11.84 0.89
N PHE A 185 -2.80 11.27 0.20
CA PHE A 185 -2.66 9.81 0.10
C PHE A 185 -2.03 9.20 1.36
N LEU A 186 -0.99 9.81 1.91
CA LEU A 186 -0.31 9.26 3.10
C LEU A 186 -1.04 9.60 4.40
N GLY A 187 -1.80 10.69 4.44
CA GLY A 187 -2.41 11.21 5.65
C GLY A 187 -1.41 11.85 6.61
N LYS A 188 -1.85 12.09 7.85
CA LYS A 188 -1.00 12.69 8.88
C LYS A 188 0.11 11.72 9.30
N ARG A 189 1.34 12.24 9.38
CA ARG A 189 2.52 11.52 9.85
C ARG A 189 3.14 12.28 11.01
N ASN A 190 3.57 11.56 12.02
CA ASN A 190 4.31 12.12 13.13
C ASN A 190 5.71 11.53 13.10
N TYR A 191 6.71 12.41 13.22
CA TYR A 191 8.11 12.02 13.28
C TYR A 191 8.67 12.36 14.65
N ASN A 192 9.42 11.43 15.23
CA ASN A 192 10.26 11.66 16.40
C ASN A 192 11.70 11.89 15.94
N LYS A 193 12.42 12.69 16.72
CA LYS A 193 13.87 12.72 16.62
C LYS A 193 14.41 11.37 17.08
N ILE A 194 15.30 10.78 16.30
CA ILE A 194 15.94 9.50 16.60
C ILE A 194 17.37 9.79 16.99
N GLU A 195 17.90 9.03 17.94
CA GLU A 195 19.34 9.00 18.19
C GLU A 195 20.05 8.37 16.97
N PRO A 196 20.97 9.09 16.30
CA PRO A 196 21.59 8.64 15.05
C PRO A 196 22.19 7.23 15.13
N GLU A 197 22.78 6.87 16.27
CA GLU A 197 23.48 5.60 16.48
C GLU A 197 22.60 4.36 16.29
N HIS A 198 21.36 4.39 16.79
CA HIS A 198 20.43 3.26 16.67
C HIS A 198 20.00 3.03 15.23
N PHE A 199 19.83 4.12 14.51
CA PHE A 199 19.36 4.09 13.14
C PHE A 199 20.49 3.71 12.17
N ASP A 200 21.71 4.19 12.41
CA ASP A 200 22.92 3.75 11.70
C ASP A 200 23.19 2.25 11.88
N LYS A 201 23.03 1.73 13.11
CA LYS A 201 23.18 0.29 13.37
C LYS A 201 22.18 -0.53 12.57
N PHE A 202 20.92 -0.09 12.52
CA PHE A 202 19.90 -0.75 11.71
C PHE A 202 20.24 -0.71 10.22
N GLY A 203 20.67 0.44 9.70
CA GLY A 203 21.13 0.58 8.32
C GLY A 203 22.30 -0.35 7.96
N LYS A 204 23.32 -0.44 8.81
CA LYS A 204 24.45 -1.37 8.64
C LYS A 204 23.97 -2.82 8.59
N SER A 205 23.09 -3.22 9.51
CA SER A 205 22.49 -4.56 9.48
C SER A 205 21.73 -4.82 8.19
N LEU A 206 21.01 -3.84 7.62
CA LEU A 206 20.35 -4.02 6.32
C LEU A 206 21.35 -4.22 5.19
N VAL A 207 22.45 -3.47 5.16
CA VAL A 207 23.50 -3.64 4.14
C VAL A 207 24.16 -5.02 4.22
N GLU A 208 24.36 -5.55 5.43
CA GLU A 208 24.86 -6.91 5.65
C GLU A 208 23.94 -7.99 5.03
N LEU A 209 22.65 -7.71 4.82
CA LEU A 209 21.70 -8.64 4.20
C LEU A 209 21.72 -8.66 2.68
N ARG A 210 22.39 -7.69 2.03
CA ARG A 210 22.48 -7.60 0.56
C ARG A 210 22.96 -8.87 -0.13
N PRO A 211 24.02 -9.56 0.33
CA PRO A 211 24.50 -10.78 -0.32
C PRO A 211 23.60 -12.01 -0.11
N HIS A 212 22.71 -11.99 0.89
CA HIS A 212 21.81 -13.12 1.16
C HIS A 212 20.72 -13.20 0.09
N THR A 213 20.29 -14.42 -0.26
CA THR A 213 19.23 -14.64 -1.26
C THR A 213 18.08 -15.36 -0.60
N ILE A 214 16.88 -14.76 -0.69
CA ILE A 214 15.64 -15.39 -0.24
C ILE A 214 15.06 -16.19 -1.41
N ASP A 215 14.82 -17.48 -1.21
CA ASP A 215 14.14 -18.30 -2.22
C ASP A 215 12.65 -17.93 -2.29
N LEU A 216 12.30 -17.24 -3.37
CA LEU A 216 10.95 -16.78 -3.67
C LEU A 216 10.37 -17.46 -4.93
N SER A 217 10.92 -18.62 -5.31
CA SER A 217 10.53 -19.36 -6.52
C SER A 217 9.05 -19.76 -6.57
N LYS A 218 8.39 -19.85 -5.42
CA LYS A 218 6.98 -20.26 -5.29
C LYS A 218 6.00 -19.09 -5.17
N ILE A 219 6.47 -17.84 -5.23
CA ILE A 219 5.58 -16.69 -5.17
C ILE A 219 4.63 -16.68 -6.37
N LYS A 220 3.35 -16.42 -6.11
CA LYS A 220 2.35 -16.19 -7.16
C LYS A 220 2.15 -14.70 -7.39
N ILE A 221 2.65 -14.20 -8.50
CA ILE A 221 2.40 -12.83 -8.98
C ILE A 221 1.33 -12.89 -10.07
N ASP A 222 0.42 -11.93 -10.08
CA ASP A 222 -0.66 -11.80 -11.08
C ASP A 222 -0.13 -11.91 -12.53
N ASP A 223 -0.83 -12.65 -13.37
CA ASP A 223 -0.44 -12.92 -14.75
C ASP A 223 -0.55 -11.71 -15.67
N LYS A 224 -1.20 -10.63 -15.23
CA LYS A 224 -1.16 -9.35 -15.94
C LYS A 224 0.24 -8.75 -16.02
N PHE A 225 1.15 -9.13 -15.10
CA PHE A 225 2.53 -8.65 -15.12
C PHE A 225 3.41 -9.54 -16.01
N ASP A 226 4.20 -8.90 -16.87
CA ASP A 226 5.16 -9.60 -17.73
C ASP A 226 6.34 -10.21 -16.92
N SER A 227 7.18 -10.98 -17.60
CA SER A 227 8.34 -11.63 -16.95
C SER A 227 9.33 -10.66 -16.29
N ARG A 228 9.49 -9.45 -16.84
CA ARG A 228 10.39 -8.42 -16.29
C ARG A 228 9.78 -7.81 -15.04
N ALA A 229 8.51 -7.42 -15.10
CA ALA A 229 7.73 -6.90 -13.98
C ALA A 229 7.70 -7.91 -12.83
N LYS A 230 7.44 -9.20 -13.13
CA LYS A 230 7.50 -10.28 -12.13
C LYS A 230 8.88 -10.39 -11.48
N GLY A 231 9.97 -10.24 -12.24
CA GLY A 231 11.33 -10.21 -11.70
C GLY A 231 11.59 -9.02 -10.75
N LEU A 232 11.12 -7.83 -11.12
CA LEU A 232 11.24 -6.62 -10.29
C LEU A 232 10.40 -6.70 -9.00
N ILE A 233 9.15 -7.18 -9.10
CA ILE A 233 8.25 -7.39 -7.96
C ILE A 233 8.83 -8.43 -6.99
N THR A 234 9.36 -9.55 -7.51
CA THR A 234 10.02 -10.59 -6.70
C THR A 234 11.20 -9.98 -5.93
N LYS A 235 11.98 -9.15 -6.62
CA LYS A 235 13.15 -8.53 -6.03
C LYS A 235 12.81 -7.49 -4.96
N LEU A 236 11.80 -6.66 -5.23
CA LEU A 236 11.25 -5.74 -4.23
C LEU A 236 10.70 -6.50 -3.01
N THR A 237 10.00 -7.60 -3.25
CA THR A 237 9.47 -8.48 -2.20
C THR A 237 10.61 -9.04 -1.32
N SER A 238 11.71 -9.52 -1.92
CA SER A 238 12.91 -9.93 -1.19
C SER A 238 13.44 -8.81 -0.30
N GLY A 239 13.59 -7.59 -0.83
CA GLY A 239 14.03 -6.43 -0.06
C GLY A 239 13.10 -6.09 1.11
N ILE A 240 11.78 -6.12 0.91
CA ILE A 240 10.79 -5.90 1.97
C ILE A 240 10.90 -6.99 3.05
N ILE A 241 11.00 -8.26 2.67
CA ILE A 241 11.16 -9.37 3.62
C ILE A 241 12.45 -9.21 4.43
N LYS A 242 13.57 -8.85 3.80
CA LYS A 242 14.83 -8.60 4.52
C LYS A 242 14.70 -7.46 5.52
N VAL A 243 14.04 -6.37 5.15
CA VAL A 243 13.79 -5.24 6.07
C VAL A 243 12.91 -5.66 7.25
N MET A 244 11.85 -6.43 7.00
CA MET A 244 10.88 -6.80 8.03
C MET A 244 11.36 -7.95 8.93
N TYR A 245 11.95 -8.99 8.35
CA TYR A 245 12.22 -10.27 9.00
C TYR A 245 13.71 -10.58 9.15
N LEU A 246 14.60 -9.68 8.71
CA LEU A 246 16.05 -9.82 8.81
C LEU A 246 16.53 -11.19 8.29
N ASP A 247 16.17 -11.49 7.04
CA ASP A 247 16.50 -12.74 6.31
C ASP A 247 15.80 -14.02 6.81
N LYS A 248 14.83 -13.90 7.73
CA LYS A 248 13.93 -15.01 8.07
C LYS A 248 12.78 -15.09 7.08
N ILE A 249 12.44 -16.30 6.64
CA ILE A 249 11.27 -16.54 5.77
C ILE A 249 10.00 -16.37 6.62
N PRO A 250 9.10 -15.42 6.28
CA PRO A 250 7.86 -15.23 7.00
C PRO A 250 6.81 -16.26 6.55
N PRO A 251 5.69 -16.39 7.27
CA PRO A 251 4.57 -17.22 6.84
C PRO A 251 4.06 -16.86 5.44
N ASN A 252 3.54 -17.83 4.69
CA ASN A 252 3.11 -17.62 3.29
C ASN A 252 2.10 -16.48 3.13
N HIS A 253 1.14 -16.33 4.05
CA HIS A 253 0.15 -15.24 3.97
C HIS A 253 0.77 -13.85 4.14
N VAL A 254 1.91 -13.75 4.81
CA VAL A 254 2.70 -12.52 4.91
C VAL A 254 3.40 -12.24 3.58
N ILE A 255 4.01 -13.27 2.96
CA ILE A 255 4.64 -13.16 1.64
C ILE A 255 3.60 -12.71 0.61
N ASP A 256 2.43 -13.36 0.59
CA ASP A 256 1.31 -13.00 -0.30
C ASP A 256 0.90 -11.54 -0.11
N GLY A 257 0.78 -11.07 1.13
CA GLY A 257 0.49 -9.66 1.41
C GLY A 257 1.58 -8.69 0.93
N ILE A 258 2.85 -9.02 1.15
CA ILE A 258 3.98 -8.20 0.68
C ILE A 258 3.97 -8.12 -0.85
N VAL A 259 3.67 -9.22 -1.54
CA VAL A 259 3.64 -9.29 -3.00
C VAL A 259 2.56 -8.39 -3.59
N GLU A 260 1.38 -8.33 -2.99
CA GLU A 260 0.30 -7.44 -3.44
C GLU A 260 0.69 -5.96 -3.26
N TYR A 261 1.37 -5.61 -2.16
CA TYR A 261 1.90 -4.25 -1.98
C TYR A 261 3.08 -3.91 -2.91
N ALA A 262 3.99 -4.85 -3.13
CA ALA A 262 5.08 -4.67 -4.10
C ALA A 262 4.51 -4.50 -5.52
N SER A 263 3.48 -5.27 -5.87
CA SER A 263 2.74 -5.16 -7.13
C SER A 263 2.03 -3.82 -7.25
N PHE A 264 1.46 -3.29 -6.16
CA PHE A 264 0.88 -1.94 -6.14
C PHE A 264 1.91 -0.88 -6.51
N PHE A 265 3.04 -0.81 -5.81
CA PHE A 265 4.06 0.20 -6.08
C PHE A 265 4.71 0.04 -7.46
N HIS A 266 4.87 -1.19 -7.96
CA HIS A 266 5.35 -1.43 -9.31
C HIS A 266 4.33 -0.99 -10.37
N ALA A 267 3.05 -1.32 -10.20
CA ALA A 267 1.98 -0.91 -11.12
C ALA A 267 1.92 0.62 -11.27
N LEU A 268 2.15 1.37 -10.18
CA LEU A 268 2.23 2.82 -10.25
C LEU A 268 3.36 3.31 -11.17
N ALA A 269 4.50 2.60 -11.24
CA ALA A 269 5.56 2.92 -12.19
C ALA A 269 5.12 2.66 -13.64
N LEU A 270 4.19 1.74 -13.86
CA LEU A 270 3.59 1.48 -15.17
C LEU A 270 2.42 2.44 -15.49
N GLY A 271 2.04 3.32 -14.57
CA GLY A 271 0.88 4.20 -14.72
C GLY A 271 -0.46 3.52 -14.48
N GLU A 272 -0.45 2.36 -13.82
CA GLU A 272 -1.63 1.57 -13.51
C GLU A 272 -1.92 1.56 -12.01
N PHE A 273 -3.19 1.47 -11.65
CA PHE A 273 -3.59 1.19 -10.29
C PHE A 273 -3.81 -0.31 -10.08
N HIS A 274 -3.13 -0.88 -9.08
CA HIS A 274 -3.36 -2.25 -8.61
C HIS A 274 -3.78 -2.19 -7.15
N ASN A 275 -5.03 -2.54 -6.83
CA ASN A 275 -5.49 -2.51 -5.45
C ASN A 275 -4.82 -3.62 -4.62
N PRO A 276 -3.97 -3.30 -3.64
CA PRO A 276 -3.30 -4.31 -2.83
C PRO A 276 -4.24 -4.94 -1.79
N LEU A 277 -5.46 -4.42 -1.60
CA LEU A 277 -6.44 -4.95 -0.64
C LEU A 277 -7.31 -6.01 -1.33
N ASN A 278 -6.99 -7.29 -1.10
CA ASN A 278 -7.74 -8.42 -1.62
C ASN A 278 -7.62 -9.65 -0.69
N SER A 279 -8.18 -10.78 -1.11
CA SER A 279 -8.20 -12.00 -0.31
C SER A 279 -6.83 -12.59 -0.01
N LYS A 280 -5.81 -12.32 -0.84
CA LYS A 280 -4.43 -12.80 -0.62
C LYS A 280 -3.72 -11.99 0.44
N SER A 281 -3.93 -10.67 0.46
CA SER A 281 -3.23 -9.76 1.38
C SER A 281 -3.91 -9.55 2.72
N ILE A 282 -5.19 -9.88 2.85
CA ILE A 282 -6.00 -9.46 3.99
C ILE A 282 -5.49 -9.96 5.35
N LYS A 283 -4.98 -11.19 5.43
CA LYS A 283 -4.42 -11.71 6.69
C LYS A 283 -3.20 -10.88 7.12
N PHE A 284 -2.30 -10.58 6.20
CA PHE A 284 -1.17 -9.68 6.44
C PHE A 284 -1.63 -8.29 6.87
N VAL A 285 -2.62 -7.71 6.16
CA VAL A 285 -3.17 -6.39 6.48
C VAL A 285 -3.75 -6.35 7.90
N LEU A 286 -4.53 -7.36 8.29
CA LEU A 286 -5.11 -7.49 9.63
C LEU A 286 -4.03 -7.64 10.69
N GLU A 287 -3.04 -8.50 10.48
CA GLU A 287 -1.91 -8.62 11.41
C GLU A 287 -1.13 -7.31 11.53
N ALA A 288 -1.03 -6.51 10.47
CA ALA A 288 -0.32 -5.23 10.51
C ALA A 288 -1.10 -4.14 11.28
N ILE A 289 -2.41 -4.00 11.05
CA ILE A 289 -3.21 -2.89 11.61
C ILE A 289 -3.96 -3.27 12.88
N HIS A 290 -4.55 -4.46 12.92
CA HIS A 290 -5.32 -4.98 14.05
C HIS A 290 -4.37 -5.64 15.06
N GLY A 291 -3.48 -6.51 14.58
CA GLY A 291 -2.47 -7.22 15.38
C GLY A 291 -2.73 -8.72 15.51
N THR A 292 -3.96 -9.16 15.28
CA THR A 292 -4.36 -10.58 15.26
C THR A 292 -5.47 -10.79 14.24
N THR A 293 -5.76 -12.06 13.94
CA THR A 293 -6.92 -12.49 13.15
C THR A 293 -7.92 -13.31 13.98
N ASP A 294 -7.57 -13.65 15.23
CA ASP A 294 -8.27 -14.67 16.01
C ASP A 294 -9.65 -14.23 16.51
N ASP A 295 -9.85 -12.92 16.68
CA ASP A 295 -11.12 -12.32 17.12
C ASP A 295 -11.92 -11.70 15.96
N VAL A 296 -11.50 -11.95 14.72
CA VAL A 296 -12.15 -11.43 13.51
C VAL A 296 -13.15 -12.45 12.97
N GLU A 297 -14.41 -12.04 12.84
CA GLU A 297 -15.46 -12.85 12.24
C GLU A 297 -15.31 -12.83 10.72
N PHE A 298 -15.38 -11.63 10.16
CA PHE A 298 -15.19 -11.38 8.74
C PHE A 298 -14.70 -9.97 8.47
N VAL A 299 -14.26 -9.74 7.24
CA VAL A 299 -13.97 -8.40 6.74
C VAL A 299 -14.75 -8.05 5.48
N ILE A 300 -14.95 -6.75 5.28
CA ILE A 300 -15.43 -6.17 4.02
C ILE A 300 -14.34 -5.24 3.51
N LEU A 301 -13.92 -5.46 2.27
CA LEU A 301 -12.88 -4.66 1.64
C LEU A 301 -13.49 -3.48 0.90
N TYR A 302 -12.98 -2.30 1.23
CA TYR A 302 -13.16 -1.08 0.47
C TYR A 302 -11.84 -0.68 -0.15
N GLU A 303 -11.89 0.26 -1.07
CA GLU A 303 -10.70 0.75 -1.78
C GLU A 303 -9.67 1.38 -0.84
N ASN A 304 -10.15 2.16 0.14
CA ASN A 304 -9.31 2.94 1.06
C ASN A 304 -9.42 2.47 2.53
N ARG A 305 -10.31 1.51 2.81
CA ARG A 305 -10.65 1.07 4.16
C ARG A 305 -10.83 -0.45 4.22
N VAL A 306 -10.62 -1.00 5.41
CA VAL A 306 -11.01 -2.38 5.74
C VAL A 306 -11.99 -2.32 6.90
N LEU A 307 -13.18 -2.87 6.68
CA LEU A 307 -14.20 -3.03 7.71
C LEU A 307 -14.04 -4.39 8.36
N VAL A 308 -13.84 -4.43 9.66
CA VAL A 308 -13.54 -5.63 10.45
C VAL A 308 -14.67 -5.86 11.43
N LYS A 309 -15.43 -6.94 11.24
CA LYS A 309 -16.45 -7.37 12.20
C LYS A 309 -15.80 -8.31 13.21
N LEU A 310 -15.91 -7.97 14.49
CA LEU A 310 -15.37 -8.79 15.57
C LEU A 310 -16.31 -9.94 15.95
N LEU A 311 -15.73 -11.10 16.27
CA LEU A 311 -16.43 -12.28 16.75
C LEU A 311 -17.22 -11.99 18.02
N ASN A 312 -18.47 -12.43 18.05
CA ASN A 312 -19.37 -12.34 19.21
C ASN A 312 -19.53 -10.93 19.80
N LYS A 313 -19.21 -9.89 19.04
CA LYS A 313 -19.35 -8.49 19.45
C LYS A 313 -20.23 -7.74 18.46
N PRO A 314 -21.14 -6.86 18.92
CA PRO A 314 -22.00 -6.04 18.08
C PRO A 314 -21.23 -4.84 17.49
N LEU A 315 -20.02 -5.06 16.97
CA LEU A 315 -19.06 -4.00 16.66
C LEU A 315 -18.35 -4.24 15.34
N CYS A 316 -18.34 -3.23 14.48
CA CYS A 316 -17.53 -3.15 13.28
C CYS A 316 -16.48 -2.03 13.42
N LEU A 317 -15.23 -2.36 13.12
CA LEU A 317 -14.10 -1.43 13.10
C LEU A 317 -13.77 -1.04 11.66
N LYS A 318 -13.74 0.25 11.34
CA LYS A 318 -13.36 0.76 10.02
C LYS A 318 -11.92 1.27 10.06
N TYR A 319 -10.99 0.45 9.61
CA TYR A 319 -9.59 0.83 9.51
C TYR A 319 -9.32 1.58 8.22
N ALA A 320 -8.80 2.80 8.32
CA ALA A 320 -8.26 3.52 7.17
C ALA A 320 -6.88 2.98 6.79
N ILE A 321 -6.72 2.63 5.51
CA ILE A 321 -5.47 2.08 4.98
C ILE A 321 -4.55 3.19 4.45
N ASN A 322 -5.14 4.28 3.97
CA ASN A 322 -4.48 5.46 3.44
C ASN A 322 -5.18 6.74 3.93
N GLY A 323 -4.65 7.92 3.56
CA GLY A 323 -5.20 9.21 3.93
C GLY A 323 -6.60 9.46 3.37
N PHE A 324 -6.95 8.91 2.20
CA PHE A 324 -8.32 8.95 1.69
C PHE A 324 -9.28 8.24 2.64
N GLY A 325 -8.92 7.07 3.14
CA GLY A 325 -9.73 6.31 4.10
C GLY A 325 -9.91 7.07 5.43
N VAL A 326 -8.90 7.84 5.86
CA VAL A 326 -9.01 8.71 7.04
C VAL A 326 -10.06 9.79 6.80
N THR A 327 -10.01 10.45 5.63
CA THR A 327 -11.00 11.43 5.22
C THR A 327 -12.41 10.83 5.15
N GLU A 328 -12.57 9.64 4.58
CA GLU A 328 -13.85 8.92 4.54
C GLU A 328 -14.42 8.69 5.94
N ASN A 329 -13.59 8.20 6.88
CA ASN A 329 -13.99 7.96 8.27
C ASN A 329 -14.37 9.26 9.00
N LEU A 330 -13.60 10.33 8.82
CA LEU A 330 -13.87 11.63 9.45
C LEU A 330 -15.18 12.25 8.93
N LEU A 331 -15.45 12.15 7.63
CA LEU A 331 -16.69 12.64 7.05
C LEU A 331 -17.90 11.84 7.57
N GLU A 332 -17.81 10.51 7.63
CA GLU A 332 -18.88 9.70 8.22
C GLU A 332 -19.13 10.06 9.70
N TYR A 333 -18.06 10.21 10.50
CA TYR A 333 -18.14 10.60 11.91
C TYR A 333 -18.79 11.98 12.09
N ASN A 334 -18.30 12.98 11.35
CA ASN A 334 -18.79 14.35 11.44
C ASN A 334 -20.26 14.47 11.00
N PHE A 335 -20.63 13.76 9.94
CA PHE A 335 -22.01 13.73 9.46
C PHE A 335 -22.96 13.10 10.49
N PHE A 336 -22.57 11.96 11.08
CA PHE A 336 -23.36 11.30 12.12
C PHE A 336 -23.55 12.20 13.34
N ASN A 337 -22.49 12.85 13.83
CA ASN A 337 -22.58 13.74 14.99
C ASN A 337 -23.50 14.95 14.75
N LYS A 338 -23.55 15.47 13.52
CA LYS A 338 -24.50 16.53 13.14
C LYS A 338 -25.93 16.01 12.99
N ASN A 339 -26.11 14.72 12.70
CA ASN A 339 -27.39 14.11 12.36
C ASN A 339 -27.63 12.76 13.10
N PRO A 340 -27.59 12.72 14.44
CA PRO A 340 -27.62 11.46 15.19
C PRO A 340 -28.97 10.72 15.08
N ASN A 341 -30.02 11.41 14.64
CA ASN A 341 -31.39 10.86 14.55
C ASN A 341 -31.69 10.13 13.23
N ILE A 342 -30.70 9.99 12.33
CA ILE A 342 -30.89 9.23 11.09
C ILE A 342 -30.93 7.73 11.42
N SER A 343 -32.15 7.20 11.56
CA SER A 343 -32.44 5.81 11.97
C SER A 343 -31.76 4.70 11.13
N ILE A 344 -31.35 4.98 9.90
CA ILE A 344 -30.71 3.99 9.02
C ILE A 344 -29.18 3.93 9.18
N ILE A 345 -28.60 4.72 10.08
CA ILE A 345 -27.18 4.69 10.41
C ILE A 345 -27.02 4.10 11.82
N SER A 346 -26.29 2.98 11.92
CA SER A 346 -25.94 2.41 13.23
C SER A 346 -25.10 3.40 14.03
N PRO A 347 -25.26 3.48 15.36
CA PRO A 347 -24.50 4.39 16.21
C PRO A 347 -22.98 4.30 15.98
N ILE A 348 -22.34 5.45 15.81
CA ILE A 348 -20.88 5.55 15.84
C ILE A 348 -20.42 5.80 17.26
N ILE A 349 -19.76 4.81 17.84
CA ILE A 349 -19.37 4.79 19.26
C ILE A 349 -18.14 5.67 19.47
N LYS A 350 -17.15 5.57 18.58
CA LYS A 350 -15.83 6.16 18.80
C LYS A 350 -15.11 6.45 17.49
N ASN A 351 -14.42 7.59 17.47
CA ASN A 351 -13.40 7.92 16.48
C ASN A 351 -12.04 7.88 17.17
N GLU A 352 -11.17 6.95 16.75
CA GLU A 352 -9.83 6.78 17.30
C GLU A 352 -8.77 7.33 16.35
N HIS A 353 -7.76 7.94 16.96
CA HIS A 353 -6.56 8.44 16.27
C HIS A 353 -6.89 9.33 15.06
N ASN A 354 -7.89 10.21 15.24
CA ASN A 354 -8.29 11.20 14.25
C ASN A 354 -8.67 10.60 12.88
N GLY A 355 -9.59 9.63 12.89
CA GLY A 355 -10.16 9.03 11.69
C GLY A 355 -9.45 7.77 11.22
N LEU A 356 -8.36 7.35 11.86
CA LEU A 356 -7.67 6.12 11.48
C LEU A 356 -8.54 4.88 11.74
N ILE A 357 -9.29 4.88 12.85
CA ILE A 357 -10.20 3.78 13.21
C ILE A 357 -11.54 4.37 13.63
N LEU A 358 -12.62 3.93 12.98
CA LEU A 358 -13.99 4.27 13.38
C LEU A 358 -14.68 3.05 13.97
N HIS A 359 -15.29 3.20 15.14
CA HIS A 359 -16.02 2.15 15.85
C HIS A 359 -17.50 2.39 15.65
N GLN A 360 -18.19 1.44 15.01
CA GLN A 360 -19.62 1.53 14.74
C GLN A 360 -20.32 0.27 15.25
N GLU A 361 -21.46 0.44 15.92
CA GLU A 361 -22.32 -0.69 16.27
C GLU A 361 -22.74 -1.44 15.01
N PHE A 362 -22.70 -2.76 15.05
CA PHE A 362 -23.09 -3.59 13.92
C PHE A 362 -23.58 -4.97 14.35
N ASN A 363 -24.90 -5.16 14.28
CA ASN A 363 -25.63 -6.40 14.61
C ASN A 363 -26.22 -7.10 13.38
N TYR A 364 -25.77 -6.72 12.18
CA TYR A 364 -26.42 -7.06 10.93
C TYR A 364 -25.56 -8.05 10.13
N SER A 365 -26.19 -8.77 9.20
CA SER A 365 -25.45 -9.51 8.16
C SER A 365 -25.21 -8.59 6.97
N PRO A 366 -23.99 -8.46 6.43
CA PRO A 366 -23.76 -7.59 5.27
C PRO A 366 -24.49 -8.11 4.03
N LEU A 367 -25.08 -7.21 3.25
CA LEU A 367 -25.78 -7.48 2.00
C LEU A 367 -24.83 -7.78 0.82
N THR A 368 -23.58 -8.17 1.08
CA THR A 368 -22.61 -8.44 0.02
C THR A 368 -22.05 -9.85 0.12
N SER A 369 -21.86 -10.49 -1.03
CA SER A 369 -21.12 -11.75 -1.13
C SER A 369 -19.61 -11.56 -1.05
N LYS A 370 -19.10 -10.32 -1.11
CA LYS A 370 -17.67 -9.98 -1.02
C LYS A 370 -17.12 -9.98 0.41
N ILE A 371 -17.74 -10.72 1.31
CA ILE A 371 -17.28 -10.91 2.68
C ILE A 371 -16.14 -11.92 2.67
N ILE A 372 -15.04 -11.62 3.36
CA ILE A 372 -13.96 -12.58 3.58
C ILE A 372 -14.04 -13.07 5.02
N ASN A 373 -14.46 -14.32 5.19
CA ASN A 373 -14.47 -15.00 6.49
C ASN A 373 -13.03 -15.33 6.91
N ILE A 374 -12.66 -14.97 8.13
CA ILE A 374 -11.31 -15.18 8.65
C ILE A 374 -11.23 -16.45 9.50
N THR A 375 -12.30 -16.76 10.24
CA THR A 375 -12.33 -17.83 11.27
C THR A 375 -13.21 -19.03 10.91
N GLY A 376 -13.65 -19.16 9.66
CA GLY A 376 -14.49 -20.28 9.20
C GLY A 376 -13.99 -20.91 7.90
N ASP A 377 -14.23 -22.22 7.76
CA ASP A 377 -14.10 -22.91 6.48
C ASP A 377 -14.92 -22.16 5.43
N ILE A 378 -14.22 -21.65 4.43
CA ILE A 378 -14.80 -20.93 3.31
C ILE A 378 -15.72 -21.93 2.60
N ILE A 379 -17.01 -21.62 2.48
CA ILE A 379 -17.83 -22.18 1.40
C ILE A 379 -17.79 -21.13 0.28
N PRO A 380 -16.79 -21.16 -0.62
CA PRO A 380 -16.71 -20.18 -1.70
C PRO A 380 -17.75 -20.57 -2.73
N LYS A 381 -18.72 -19.70 -3.04
CA LYS A 381 -19.62 -19.89 -4.19
C LYS A 381 -20.04 -18.58 -4.83
N ASP A 382 -20.21 -18.64 -6.15
CA ASP A 382 -20.20 -17.50 -7.05
C ASP A 382 -21.57 -16.83 -7.22
N THR A 383 -22.68 -17.50 -6.86
CA THR A 383 -24.03 -16.89 -6.92
C THR A 383 -24.87 -17.10 -5.66
N ASP A 384 -25.78 -16.15 -5.41
CA ASP A 384 -26.76 -16.22 -4.31
C ASP A 384 -27.67 -17.46 -4.45
N GLU A 385 -28.02 -17.85 -5.68
CA GLU A 385 -28.87 -19.01 -5.99
C GLU A 385 -28.18 -20.35 -5.65
N GLU A 386 -26.91 -20.50 -6.00
CA GLU A 386 -26.13 -21.69 -5.65
C GLU A 386 -25.96 -21.84 -4.14
N PHE A 387 -25.72 -20.72 -3.44
CA PHE A 387 -25.61 -20.72 -1.99
C PHE A 387 -26.94 -21.07 -1.32
N ASN A 388 -28.04 -20.45 -1.75
CA ASN A 388 -29.38 -20.70 -1.23
C ASN A 388 -29.82 -22.14 -1.44
N SER A 389 -29.52 -22.71 -2.61
CA SER A 389 -29.85 -24.11 -2.91
C SER A 389 -29.18 -25.09 -1.96
N ILE A 390 -27.99 -24.75 -1.44
CA ILE A 390 -27.27 -25.55 -0.46
C ILE A 390 -27.87 -25.36 0.93
N VAL A 391 -28.19 -24.12 1.32
CA VAL A 391 -28.89 -23.87 2.57
C VAL A 391 -30.19 -24.66 2.61
N ILE A 392 -30.97 -24.67 1.51
CA ILE A 392 -32.17 -25.51 1.35
C ILE A 392 -31.83 -26.99 1.51
N ARG A 393 -30.77 -27.46 0.86
CA ARG A 393 -30.35 -28.87 0.92
C ARG A 393 -29.89 -29.28 2.34
N MET A 394 -29.19 -28.41 3.06
CA MET A 394 -28.75 -28.62 4.44
C MET A 394 -29.96 -28.68 5.38
N ILE A 395 -30.93 -27.77 5.20
CA ILE A 395 -32.22 -27.80 5.91
C ILE A 395 -32.95 -29.10 5.62
N SER A 396 -33.05 -29.50 4.34
CA SER A 396 -33.76 -30.74 3.96
C SER A 396 -33.08 -32.00 4.49
N ASN A 397 -31.77 -31.94 4.72
CA ASN A 397 -30.98 -33.04 5.29
C ASN A 397 -30.99 -33.06 6.83
N GLY A 398 -31.70 -32.12 7.49
CA GLY A 398 -31.78 -32.06 8.95
C GLY A 398 -30.48 -31.62 9.63
N GLU A 399 -29.59 -30.91 8.92
CA GLU A 399 -28.35 -30.40 9.50
C GLU A 399 -28.65 -29.23 10.46
N THR A 400 -28.41 -29.43 11.76
CA THR A 400 -28.75 -28.47 12.84
C THR A 400 -27.60 -27.57 13.27
N ARG A 401 -26.41 -27.68 12.66
CA ARG A 401 -25.30 -26.77 12.95
C ARG A 401 -25.56 -25.44 12.25
N LYS A 402 -25.58 -24.33 13.02
CA LYS A 402 -25.66 -22.91 12.60
C LYS A 402 -25.86 -22.74 11.08
N LEU A 403 -27.11 -22.87 10.64
CA LEU A 403 -27.45 -22.74 9.23
C LEU A 403 -27.03 -21.36 8.73
N PRO A 404 -26.34 -21.25 7.59
CA PRO A 404 -26.04 -19.95 6.99
C PRO A 404 -27.34 -19.24 6.58
N ASN A 405 -27.41 -17.92 6.75
CA ASN A 405 -28.54 -17.11 6.29
C ASN A 405 -28.67 -17.17 4.76
N PHE A 406 -29.91 -17.33 4.25
CA PHE A 406 -30.21 -17.18 2.82
C PHE A 406 -29.62 -15.87 2.28
N ARG A 407 -29.01 -15.93 1.10
CA ARG A 407 -28.51 -14.79 0.33
C ARG A 407 -29.59 -14.25 -0.60
N GLY A 408 -29.53 -12.97 -0.93
CA GLY A 408 -30.43 -12.33 -1.88
C GLY A 408 -31.56 -11.53 -1.22
N ILE A 409 -31.71 -10.28 -1.67
CA ILE A 409 -32.80 -9.39 -1.32
C ILE A 409 -33.65 -9.16 -2.57
N SER A 410 -34.98 -9.14 -2.42
CA SER A 410 -35.89 -8.82 -3.53
C SER A 410 -35.61 -7.43 -4.14
N ASN A 411 -35.82 -7.27 -5.44
CA ASN A 411 -35.70 -5.96 -6.11
C ASN A 411 -36.62 -4.89 -5.51
N ILE A 412 -37.76 -5.29 -4.94
CA ILE A 412 -38.69 -4.41 -4.23
C ILE A 412 -38.01 -3.87 -2.97
N THR A 413 -37.45 -4.75 -2.14
CA THR A 413 -36.73 -4.36 -0.92
C THR A 413 -35.52 -3.49 -1.25
N LEU A 414 -34.74 -3.82 -2.28
CA LEU A 414 -33.62 -2.95 -2.74
C LEU A 414 -34.11 -1.55 -3.15
N SER A 415 -35.25 -1.47 -3.83
CA SER A 415 -35.87 -0.20 -4.22
C SER A 415 -36.35 0.61 -3.01
N LEU A 416 -36.90 -0.06 -1.98
CA LEU A 416 -37.30 0.57 -0.73
C LEU A 416 -36.10 1.09 0.06
N ILE A 417 -35.02 0.31 0.17
CA ILE A 417 -33.76 0.74 0.79
C ILE A 417 -33.23 1.98 0.07
N LYS A 418 -33.14 1.92 -1.27
CA LYS A 418 -32.68 3.06 -2.10
C LYS A 418 -33.52 4.31 -1.85
N ARG A 419 -34.85 4.18 -1.80
CA ARG A 419 -35.76 5.30 -1.51
C ARG A 419 -35.52 5.89 -0.12
N GLN A 420 -35.29 5.05 0.89
CA GLN A 420 -35.00 5.53 2.25
C GLN A 420 -33.63 6.23 2.34
N ILE A 421 -32.60 5.72 1.67
CA ILE A 421 -31.29 6.39 1.60
C ILE A 421 -31.45 7.76 0.94
N ASN A 422 -32.07 7.82 -0.24
CA ASN A 422 -32.29 9.09 -0.95
C ASN A 422 -33.08 10.11 -0.09
N LYS A 423 -34.08 9.65 0.67
CA LYS A 423 -34.84 10.50 1.60
C LYS A 423 -33.98 11.04 2.75
N ASN A 424 -33.23 10.17 3.43
CA ASN A 424 -32.45 10.57 4.61
C ASN A 424 -31.23 11.42 4.25
N PHE A 425 -30.57 11.11 3.14
CA PHE A 425 -29.37 11.83 2.72
C PHE A 425 -29.68 12.97 1.76
N GLY A 426 -30.89 13.11 1.22
CA GLY A 426 -31.21 14.13 0.21
C GLY A 426 -30.36 13.96 -1.05
N THR A 427 -30.11 12.73 -1.45
CA THR A 427 -29.33 12.35 -2.65
C THR A 427 -30.24 11.69 -3.66
N ASN A 428 -29.79 11.60 -4.91
CA ASN A 428 -30.42 10.75 -5.91
C ASN A 428 -29.40 9.73 -6.44
N ILE A 429 -29.19 8.64 -5.68
CA ILE A 429 -28.21 7.63 -6.08
C ILE A 429 -28.73 6.85 -7.30
N SER A 430 -27.88 6.62 -8.30
CA SER A 430 -28.21 5.76 -9.45
C SER A 430 -28.21 4.29 -9.04
N GLU A 431 -27.20 3.87 -8.27
CA GLU A 431 -27.00 2.50 -7.84
C GLU A 431 -26.74 2.38 -6.34
N LEU A 432 -27.15 1.24 -5.79
CA LEU A 432 -27.01 0.92 -4.38
C LEU A 432 -25.79 0.01 -4.19
N LYS A 433 -24.79 0.53 -3.46
CA LYS A 433 -23.61 -0.25 -3.06
C LYS A 433 -23.98 -1.22 -1.95
N LYS A 434 -24.30 -2.46 -2.33
CA LYS A 434 -24.71 -3.53 -1.41
C LYS A 434 -23.72 -3.77 -0.25
N SER A 435 -22.43 -3.55 -0.47
CA SER A 435 -21.39 -3.64 0.58
C SER A 435 -21.61 -2.69 1.75
N ASN A 436 -22.32 -1.58 1.53
CA ASN A 436 -22.55 -0.53 2.51
C ASN A 436 -23.71 -0.84 3.48
N ILE A 437 -24.44 -1.93 3.27
CA ILE A 437 -25.69 -2.21 3.95
C ILE A 437 -25.58 -3.51 4.73
N GLY A 438 -26.01 -3.47 5.99
CA GLY A 438 -26.34 -4.65 6.79
C GLY A 438 -27.85 -4.86 6.88
N ILE A 439 -28.30 -6.11 6.89
CA ILE A 439 -29.70 -6.52 7.09
C ILE A 439 -29.82 -7.30 8.39
N SER A 440 -30.90 -7.07 9.13
CA SER A 440 -31.27 -7.87 10.30
C SER A 440 -32.35 -8.88 9.96
N ASP A 441 -32.44 -9.93 10.77
CA ASP A 441 -33.42 -11.01 10.60
C ASP A 441 -34.88 -10.49 10.69
N ASN A 442 -35.10 -9.32 11.28
CA ASN A 442 -36.39 -8.65 11.39
C ASN A 442 -36.71 -7.68 10.23
N ILE A 443 -36.04 -7.80 9.07
CA ILE A 443 -36.27 -7.02 7.83
C ILE A 443 -35.87 -5.52 7.98
N GLY A 444 -35.16 -5.15 9.05
CA GLY A 444 -34.50 -3.86 9.18
C GLY A 444 -33.19 -3.80 8.39
N PHE A 445 -32.75 -2.61 7.99
CA PHE A 445 -31.42 -2.42 7.42
C PHE A 445 -30.73 -1.22 8.06
N GLU A 446 -29.41 -1.28 8.10
CA GLU A 446 -28.55 -0.18 8.54
C GLU A 446 -27.35 -0.02 7.62
N LEU A 447 -26.80 1.18 7.57
CA LEU A 447 -25.61 1.52 6.80
C LEU A 447 -24.35 1.29 7.64
N ILE A 448 -23.54 0.32 7.21
CA ILE A 448 -22.20 0.08 7.75
C ILE A 448 -21.14 0.99 7.12
N ALA A 449 -21.43 1.59 5.96
CA ALA A 449 -20.64 2.65 5.35
C ALA A 449 -21.57 3.60 4.58
N PHE A 450 -21.30 4.89 4.62
CA PHE A 450 -22.19 5.89 4.01
C PHE A 450 -21.47 7.12 3.44
N TYR A 451 -20.13 7.11 3.41
CA TYR A 451 -19.30 8.12 2.77
C TYR A 451 -19.78 8.49 1.36
N ASP A 452 -20.11 7.48 0.53
CA ASP A 452 -20.56 7.69 -0.85
C ASP A 452 -21.82 8.56 -0.96
N TYR A 453 -22.64 8.62 0.09
CA TYR A 453 -23.89 9.39 0.12
C TYR A 453 -23.69 10.83 0.63
N ILE A 454 -22.51 11.14 1.18
CA ILE A 454 -22.22 12.44 1.80
C ILE A 454 -21.03 13.17 1.16
N LYS A 455 -20.18 12.47 0.39
CA LYS A 455 -18.93 13.02 -0.18
C LYS A 455 -19.07 14.33 -0.97
N ASP A 456 -20.22 14.58 -1.59
CA ASP A 456 -20.48 15.79 -2.38
C ASP A 456 -21.20 16.90 -1.59
N LYS A 457 -21.66 16.60 -0.36
CA LYS A 457 -22.40 17.56 0.49
C LYS A 457 -21.50 18.37 1.40
N ASP A 458 -20.34 17.81 1.75
CA ASP A 458 -19.37 18.42 2.67
C ASP A 458 -18.09 18.93 1.98
N LYS A 459 -18.10 19.15 0.65
CA LYS A 459 -16.97 19.74 -0.11
C LYS A 459 -16.51 21.14 0.37
N TYR A 460 -17.19 21.72 1.36
CA TYR A 460 -16.90 23.04 1.91
C TYR A 460 -16.59 23.04 3.42
N ILE A 461 -16.43 21.87 4.05
CA ILE A 461 -16.13 21.79 5.49
C ILE A 461 -15.06 20.71 5.75
N LEU A 462 -13.82 20.98 5.33
CA LEU A 462 -12.61 20.36 5.88
C LEU A 462 -11.51 21.41 5.97
#